data_AF-A0AA38UU92-F1
#
_entry.id   AF-A0AA38UU92-F1
#
_cell.length_a   1.000
_cell.length_b   1.000
_cell.length_c   1.000
_cell.angle_alpha   90.00
_cell.angle_beta   90.00
_cell.angle_gamma   90.00
#
_symmetry.space_group_name_H-M   'P 1'
#
loop_
_entity.id
_entity.type
_entity.pdbx_description
1 polymer ?
#
loop_
_entity_poly.entity_id
_entity_poly.type
_entity_poly.pdbx_seq_one_letter_code
_entity_poly.pdbx_strand_id
1 'polypeptide(L)'
;MGTARGKKRKLVISGIEINDTRAYQAVKNWCESFGELKKFERRDNGNLVVDWRSKSVNDMVCRVQANVFIKGAGSVALSWIQS
;
A
#
# COMPACT_ATOMS: atom_id res chain seq x y z
N MET A 1 -13.19 -17.35 -24.56
CA MET A 1 -12.20 -17.57 -23.49
C MET A 1 -12.11 -16.31 -22.65
N GLY A 2 -12.74 -16.29 -21.46
CA GLY A 2 -12.61 -15.16 -20.55
C GLY A 2 -11.20 -15.15 -19.99
N THR A 3 -10.44 -14.09 -20.24
CA THR A 3 -9.12 -13.89 -19.64
C THR A 3 -9.26 -14.08 -18.13
N ALA A 4 -8.46 -14.98 -17.56
CA ALA A 4 -8.38 -15.14 -16.12
C ALA A 4 -8.19 -13.74 -15.53
N ARG A 5 -9.19 -13.23 -14.80
CA ARG A 5 -9.10 -11.96 -14.07
C ARG A 5 -8.09 -12.23 -12.96
N GLY A 6 -6.80 -12.13 -13.31
CA GLY A 6 -5.70 -12.37 -12.39
C GLY A 6 -5.94 -11.50 -11.17
N LYS A 7 -6.13 -12.16 -10.03
CA LYS A 7 -6.39 -11.53 -8.73
C LYS A 7 -5.47 -10.32 -8.56
N LYS A 8 -6.05 -9.18 -8.22
CA LYS A 8 -5.32 -7.92 -8.19
C LYS A 8 -4.45 -7.91 -6.94
N ARG A 9 -3.15 -7.62 -7.09
CA ARG A 9 -2.27 -7.41 -5.94
C ARG A 9 -2.63 -6.08 -5.28
N LYS A 10 -2.70 -6.07 -3.96
CA LYS A 10 -2.86 -4.86 -3.14
C LYS A 10 -1.61 -4.72 -2.28
N LEU A 11 -1.10 -3.50 -2.14
CA LEU A 11 0.05 -3.26 -1.29
C LEU A 11 -0.38 -3.32 0.17
N VAL A 12 0.47 -3.90 1.00
CA VAL A 12 0.35 -3.92 2.46
C VAL A 12 1.57 -3.24 3.06
N ILE A 13 1.33 -2.23 3.88
CA ILE A 13 2.36 -1.46 4.57
C ILE A 13 2.26 -1.76 6.07
N SER A 14 3.34 -2.24 6.64
CA SER A 14 3.48 -2.57 8.06
C SER A 14 4.54 -1.68 8.73
N GLY A 15 4.48 -1.57 10.05
CA GLY A 15 5.43 -0.76 10.83
C GLY A 15 4.97 0.68 11.10
N ILE A 16 3.67 0.96 10.96
CA ILE A 16 3.07 2.24 11.32
C ILE A 16 2.27 2.04 12.61
N GLU A 17 2.48 2.87 13.63
CA GLU A 17 1.73 2.79 14.89
C GLU A 17 0.25 3.18 14.71
N ILE A 18 -0.65 2.60 15.52
CA ILE A 18 -2.10 2.81 15.38
C ILE A 18 -2.50 4.27 15.60
N ASN A 19 -1.84 4.91 16.56
CA ASN A 19 -2.14 6.27 16.99
C ASN A 19 -1.30 7.33 16.26
N ASP A 20 -0.39 6.92 15.37
CA ASP A 20 0.43 7.86 14.61
C ASP A 20 -0.28 8.35 13.34
N THR A 21 -1.14 9.34 13.55
CA THR A 21 -1.89 10.01 12.48
C THR A 21 -0.96 10.73 11.48
N ARG A 22 0.23 11.15 11.91
CA ARG A 22 1.20 11.83 11.05
C ARG A 22 1.83 10.83 10.09
N ALA A 23 2.26 9.67 10.61
CA ALA A 23 2.76 8.58 9.79
C ALA A 23 1.69 8.08 8.81
N TYR A 24 0.44 7.95 9.24
CA TYR A 24 -0.68 7.57 8.37
C TYR A 24 -0.84 8.55 7.19
N GLN A 25 -0.84 9.85 7.46
CA GLN A 25 -0.95 10.87 6.40
C GLN A 25 0.27 10.89 5.48
N ALA A 26 1.48 10.78 6.04
CA ALA A 26 2.71 10.72 5.27
C ALA A 26 2.73 9.50 4.32
N VAL A 27 2.28 8.34 4.78
CA VAL A 27 2.18 7.13 3.97
C VAL A 27 1.09 7.26 2.90
N LYS A 28 -0.06 7.85 3.25
CA LYS A 28 -1.11 8.12 2.27
C LYS A 28 -0.60 9.02 1.14
N ASN A 29 0.04 10.14 1.47
CA ASN A 29 0.63 11.06 0.49
C ASN A 29 1.72 10.38 -0.36
N TRP A 30 2.55 9.54 0.27
CA TRP A 30 3.55 8.75 -0.44
C TRP A 30 2.89 7.79 -1.44
N CYS A 31 1.80 7.11 -1.07
CA CYS A 31 1.06 6.25 -1.98
C CYS A 31 0.37 7.02 -3.12
N GLU A 32 -0.19 8.21 -2.84
CA GLU A 32 -0.81 9.09 -3.85
C GLU A 32 0.22 9.57 -4.90
N SER A 33 1.51 9.67 -4.53
CA SER A 33 2.59 10.01 -5.47
C SER A 33 2.81 8.95 -6.57
N PHE A 34 2.40 7.70 -6.38
CA PHE A 34 2.48 6.66 -7.43
C PHE A 34 1.25 6.66 -8.34
N GLY A 35 0.16 7.28 -7.91
CA GLY A 35 -1.09 7.35 -8.65
C GLY A 35 -2.31 7.48 -7.74
N GLU A 36 -3.47 7.64 -8.36
CA GLU A 36 -4.73 7.83 -7.64
C GLU A 36 -5.15 6.58 -6.87
N LEU A 37 -5.43 6.77 -5.57
CA LEU A 37 -5.89 5.71 -4.68
C LEU A 37 -7.36 5.38 -4.94
N LYS A 38 -7.65 4.10 -5.13
CA LYS A 38 -9.03 3.57 -5.08
C LYS A 38 -9.46 3.35 -3.64
N LYS A 39 -8.57 2.79 -2.83
CA LYS A 39 -8.84 2.42 -1.44
C LYS A 39 -7.56 2.55 -0.62
N PHE A 40 -7.68 3.10 0.57
CA PHE A 40 -6.61 3.20 1.55
C PHE A 40 -7.22 2.92 2.92
N GLU A 41 -6.94 1.76 3.49
CA GLU A 41 -7.62 1.28 4.69
C GLU A 41 -6.63 0.72 5.68
N ARG A 42 -6.90 0.99 6.95
CA ARG A 42 -6.23 0.32 8.05
C ARG A 42 -6.94 -0.98 8.38
N ARG A 43 -6.18 -2.06 8.53
CA ARG A 43 -6.65 -3.36 9.00
C ARG A 43 -6.55 -3.41 10.52
N ASP A 44 -7.32 -4.31 11.12
CA ASP A 44 -7.39 -4.49 12.57
C ASP A 44 -6.06 -4.91 13.20
N ASN A 45 -5.18 -5.53 12.40
CA ASN A 45 -3.81 -5.87 12.80
C ASN A 45 -2.83 -4.68 12.75
N GLY A 46 -3.30 -3.47 12.42
CA GLY A 46 -2.50 -2.26 12.35
C GLY A 46 -1.86 -2.00 10.98
N ASN A 47 -1.88 -2.96 10.05
CA ASN A 47 -1.34 -2.78 8.69
C ASN A 47 -2.23 -1.89 7.83
N LEU A 48 -1.62 -1.14 6.91
CA LEU A 48 -2.36 -0.39 5.90
C LEU A 48 -2.43 -1.19 4.61
N VAL A 49 -3.62 -1.31 4.03
CA VAL A 49 -3.85 -1.93 2.73
C VAL A 49 -4.18 -0.84 1.74
N VAL A 50 -3.44 -0.82 0.63
CA VAL A 50 -3.52 0.20 -0.40
C VAL A 50 -3.89 -0.44 -1.73
N ASP A 51 -4.89 0.14 -2.38
CA ASP A 51 -5.36 -0.24 -3.70
C ASP A 51 -5.43 1.00 -4.59
N TRP A 52 -4.66 1.03 -5.68
CA TRP A 52 -4.72 2.11 -6.68
C TRP A 52 -5.83 1.89 -7.71
N ARG A 53 -6.38 2.96 -8.28
CA ARG A 53 -7.35 2.85 -9.40
C ARG A 53 -6.74 2.09 -10.58
N SER A 54 -5.48 2.40 -10.92
CA SER A 54 -4.73 1.72 -11.98
C SER A 54 -4.16 0.38 -11.51
N LYS A 55 -4.43 -0.68 -12.29
CA LYS A 55 -3.85 -2.00 -12.04
C LYS A 55 -2.33 -2.01 -12.23
N SER A 56 -1.82 -1.30 -13.24
CA SER A 56 -0.38 -1.23 -13.53
C SER A 56 0.42 -0.64 -12.37
N VAL A 57 -0.15 0.33 -11.65
CA VAL A 57 0.49 0.90 -10.44
C VAL A 57 0.56 -0.14 -9.33
N ASN A 58 -0.53 -0.89 -9.08
CA ASN A 58 -0.51 -1.98 -8.10
C ASN A 58 0.57 -3.02 -8.45
N ASP A 59 0.62 -3.47 -9.70
CA ASP A 59 1.59 -4.48 -10.14
C ASP A 59 3.04 -3.96 -10.05
N MET A 60 3.28 -2.66 -10.30
CA MET A 60 4.60 -2.04 -10.17
C MET A 60 5.03 -1.94 -8.70
N VAL A 61 4.19 -1.36 -7.84
CA VAL A 61 4.54 -1.12 -6.43
C VAL A 61 4.63 -2.43 -5.66
N CYS A 62 3.76 -3.40 -5.95
CA CYS A 62 3.81 -4.73 -5.33
C CYS A 62 5.01 -5.58 -5.75
N ARG A 63 5.81 -5.19 -6.77
CA ARG A 63 7.09 -5.87 -7.05
C ARG A 63 8.14 -5.56 -6.00
N VAL A 64 8.00 -4.45 -5.28
CA VAL A 64 8.93 -4.04 -4.24
C VAL A 64 8.51 -4.68 -2.93
N GLN A 65 9.23 -5.74 -2.54
CA GLN A 65 9.19 -6.29 -1.19
C GLN A 65 10.46 -5.84 -0.47
N ALA A 66 10.35 -4.78 0.32
CA ALA A 66 11.49 -4.18 1.00
C ALA A 66 11.03 -3.31 2.18
N ASN A 67 11.98 -3.00 3.06
CA ASN A 67 11.83 -1.90 3.99
C ASN A 67 12.20 -0.59 3.30
N VAL A 68 11.31 0.40 3.38
CA VAL A 68 11.54 1.74 2.84
C VAL A 68 11.41 2.76 3.94
N PHE A 69 12.21 3.81 3.86
CA PHE A 69 12.08 4.95 4.76
C PHE A 69 11.15 5.99 4.12
N ILE A 70 9.99 6.21 4.73
CA ILE A 70 9.05 7.25 4.32
C ILE A 70 9.23 8.44 5.25
N LYS A 71 9.58 9.60 4.68
CA LYS A 71 9.71 10.84 5.44
C LYS A 71 8.38 11.15 6.15
N GLY A 72 8.43 11.24 7.48
CA GLY A 72 7.25 11.50 8.32
C GLY A 72 6.53 10.24 8.83
N ALA A 73 6.84 9.05 8.32
CA ALA A 73 6.34 7.77 8.84
C ALA A 73 7.44 6.84 9.37
N GLY A 74 8.71 7.09 9.02
CA GLY A 74 9.83 6.26 9.44
C GLY A 74 10.06 5.06 8.53
N SER A 75 10.70 4.01 9.05
CA SER A 75 10.97 2.78 8.31
C SER A 75 9.72 1.90 8.31
N VAL A 76 9.18 1.62 7.13
CA VAL A 76 8.00 0.76 6.94
C VAL A 76 8.35 -0.44 6.07
N ALA A 77 7.68 -1.56 6.31
CA ALA A 77 7.83 -2.76 5.48
C ALA A 77 6.74 -2.79 4.41
N LEU A 78 7.15 -2.95 3.15
CA LEU A 78 6.26 -3.12 2.01
C LEU A 78 6.10 -4.61 1.68
N SER A 79 4.86 -5.05 1.59
CA SER A 79 4.48 -6.39 1.17
C SER A 79 3.21 -6.34 0.31
N TRP A 80 2.70 -7.47 -0.18
CA TRP A 80 1.48 -7.48 -0.97
C TRP A 80 0.62 -8.69 -0.68
N ILE A 81 -0.68 -8.54 -0.94
CA ILE A 81 -1.65 -9.64 -0.90
C ILE A 81 -2.38 -9.73 -2.23
N GLN A 82 -2.78 -10.96 -2.59
CA GLN A 82 -3.51 -11.23 -3.82
C GLN A 82 -5.00 -11.40 -3.50
N SER A 83 -5.83 -10.46 -3.99
CA SER A 83 -7.27 -10.38 -3.68
C SER A 83 -8.16 -10.54 -4.92
#